data_AF-G8BPG6-F1
#
_entry.id   AF-G8BPG6-F1
#
_cell.length_a   1.000
_cell.length_b   1.000
_cell.length_c   1.000
_cell.angle_alpha   90.00
_cell.angle_beta   90.00
_cell.angle_gamma   90.00
#
_symmetry.space_group_name_H-M   'P 1'
#
loop_
_entity.id
_entity.type
_entity.pdbx_description
1 polymer ?
#
loop_
_entity_poly.entity_id
_entity_poly.type
_entity_poly.pdbx_seq_one_letter_code
_entity_poly.pdbx_strand_id
1 'polypeptide(L)'
;MSRINGYNMMGVVLAVVVGVYSGTRFFEPLVVDQLKRDGNLRSDIAIPEYDSEGNPVEPKSIRDLRKHIEEASADGKKMSDILQDLDSSKND
;
A
#
# COMPACT_ATOMS: atom_id res chain seq x y z
N MET A 1 25.81 8.38 -32.42
CA MET A 1 24.54 8.29 -31.67
C MET A 1 24.61 7.08 -30.76
N SER A 2 24.46 7.28 -29.44
CA SER A 2 24.58 6.21 -28.45
C SER A 2 23.48 5.17 -28.67
N ARG A 3 23.87 3.92 -28.98
CA ARG A 3 22.95 2.79 -29.01
C ARG A 3 22.63 2.46 -27.55
N ILE A 4 21.45 2.86 -27.10
CA ILE A 4 20.98 2.56 -25.75
C ILE A 4 20.77 1.05 -25.69
N ASN A 5 21.74 0.34 -25.12
CA ASN A 5 21.63 -1.09 -24.87
C ASN A 5 20.68 -1.30 -23.67
N GLY A 6 19.80 -2.31 -23.73
CA GLY A 6 18.81 -2.58 -22.67
C GLY A 6 19.41 -2.70 -21.27
N TYR A 7 20.65 -3.20 -21.17
CA TYR A 7 21.42 -3.25 -19.91
C TYR A 7 21.70 -1.87 -19.30
N ASN A 8 21.98 -0.85 -20.12
CA ASN A 8 22.18 0.52 -19.62
C ASN A 8 20.86 1.11 -19.11
N MET A 9 19.73 0.84 -19.77
CA MET A 9 18.41 1.26 -19.28
C MET A 9 18.09 0.61 -17.93
N MET A 10 18.37 -0.68 -17.79
CA MET A 10 18.13 -1.41 -16.53
C MET A 10 18.96 -0.83 -15.38
N GLY A 11 20.24 -0.50 -15.64
CA GLY A 11 21.10 0.15 -14.66
C GLY A 11 20.58 1.52 -14.20
N VAL A 12 20.06 2.33 -15.13
CA VAL A 12 19.45 3.63 -14.81
C VAL A 12 18.20 3.46 -13.96
N VAL A 13 17.31 2.51 -14.31
CA VAL A 13 16.10 2.23 -13.52
C VAL A 13 16.45 1.78 -12.11
N LEU A 14 17.39 0.85 -11.96
CA LEU A 14 17.87 0.39 -10.66
C LEU A 14 18.46 1.54 -9.84
N ALA A 15 19.29 2.38 -10.44
CA ALA A 15 19.88 3.53 -9.76
C ALA A 15 18.82 4.52 -9.26
N VAL A 16 17.77 4.76 -10.05
CA VAL A 16 16.64 5.62 -9.66
C VAL A 16 15.87 4.99 -8.49
N VAL A 17 15.52 3.71 -8.57
CA VAL A 17 14.75 3.03 -7.51
C VAL A 17 15.54 3.03 -6.19
N VAL A 18 16.82 2.65 -6.24
CA VAL A 18 17.70 2.63 -5.06
C VAL A 18 17.90 4.04 -4.52
N GLY A 19 18.10 5.03 -5.39
CA GLY A 19 18.27 6.43 -4.99
C GLY A 19 17.03 7.00 -4.30
N VAL A 20 15.84 6.77 -4.85
CA VAL A 20 14.58 7.21 -4.23
C VAL A 20 14.36 6.52 -2.90
N TYR A 21 14.50 5.19 -2.84
CA TYR A 21 14.31 4.41 -1.62
C TYR A 21 15.28 4.81 -0.51
N SER A 22 16.57 4.97 -0.84
CA SER A 22 17.58 5.39 0.12
C SER A 22 17.38 6.83 0.55
N GLY A 23 16.98 7.72 -0.37
CA GLY A 23 16.73 9.12 -0.09
C GLY A 23 15.58 9.30 0.88
N THR A 24 14.43 8.67 0.62
CA THR A 24 13.25 8.78 1.50
C THR A 24 13.57 8.30 2.91
N ARG A 25 14.24 7.15 3.05
CA ARG A 25 14.68 6.61 4.35
C ARG A 25 15.66 7.49 5.11
N PHE A 26 16.55 8.20 4.41
CA PHE A 26 17.51 9.10 5.02
C PHE A 26 16.88 10.43 5.46
N PHE A 27 16.03 11.02 4.61
CA PHE A 27 15.45 12.34 4.84
C PHE A 27 14.22 12.31 5.77
N GLU A 28 13.48 11.21 5.82
CA GLU A 28 12.32 11.07 6.71
C GLU A 28 12.63 11.40 8.18
N PRO A 29 13.60 10.76 8.87
CA PRO A 29 13.89 11.08 10.27
C PRO A 29 14.36 12.54 10.44
N LEU A 30 15.13 13.07 9.49
CA LEU A 30 15.62 14.44 9.53
C LEU A 30 14.48 15.47 9.50
N VAL A 31 13.54 15.30 8.56
CA VAL A 31 12.41 16.21 8.36
C VAL A 31 11.42 16.10 9.52
N VAL A 32 11.12 14.88 9.97
CA VAL A 32 10.20 14.66 11.11
C VAL A 32 10.78 15.26 12.39
N ASP A 33 12.08 15.08 12.66
CA ASP A 33 12.73 15.66 13.84
C ASP A 33 12.76 17.19 13.81
N GLN A 34 12.96 17.80 12.63
CA GLN A 34 12.89 19.26 12.48
C GLN A 34 11.47 19.78 12.70
N LEU A 35 10.46 19.20 12.03
CA LEU A 35 9.06 19.61 12.19
C LEU A 35 8.59 19.48 13.65
N LYS A 36 9.07 18.45 14.35
CA LYS A 36 8.80 18.25 15.78
C LYS A 36 9.41 19.35 16.66
N ARG A 37 10.65 19.75 16.37
CA ARG A 37 11.35 20.83 17.10
C ARG A 37 10.73 22.20 16.83
N ASP A 38 10.27 22.43 15.61
CA ASP A 38 9.68 23.70 15.18
C ASP A 38 8.24 23.89 15.66
N GLY A 39 7.64 22.89 16.33
CA GLY A 39 6.27 22.95 16.82
C GLY A 39 5.20 22.96 15.71
N ASN A 40 5.61 22.83 14.45
CA ASN A 40 4.73 22.74 13.28
C ASN A 40 4.25 21.31 13.02
N LEU A 41 4.75 20.32 13.77
CA LEU A 41 4.23 18.97 13.69
C LEU A 41 2.85 18.92 14.35
N ARG A 42 1.83 18.72 13.51
CA ARG A 42 0.45 18.58 13.92
C ARG A 42 0.31 17.36 14.85
N SER A 43 0.19 17.59 16.16
CA SER A 43 0.17 16.55 17.20
C SER A 43 -1.17 15.85 17.40
N ASP A 44 -2.22 16.40 16.80
CA ASP A 44 -3.61 15.92 16.81
C ASP A 44 -3.86 14.80 15.78
N ILE A 45 -2.86 14.46 14.96
CA ILE A 45 -2.93 13.34 14.02
C ILE A 45 -1.82 12.36 14.39
N ALA A 46 -2.16 11.07 14.54
CA ALA A 46 -1.19 10.04 14.81
C ALA A 46 -0.16 9.97 13.67
N ILE A 47 1.13 10.02 14.03
CA ILE A 47 2.22 9.84 13.07
C ILE A 47 2.15 8.40 12.56
N PRO A 48 2.00 8.18 11.25
CA PRO A 48 2.01 6.82 10.71
C PRO A 48 3.36 6.16 10.99
N GLU A 49 3.33 5.00 11.61
CA GLU A 49 4.52 4.17 11.81
C GLU A 49 4.76 3.36 10.53
N TYR A 50 6.00 3.32 10.07
CA TYR A 50 6.40 2.54 8.91
C TYR A 50 7.37 1.43 9.33
N ASP A 51 7.20 0.24 8.77
CA ASP A 51 8.09 -0.88 9.02
C ASP A 51 9.46 -0.70 8.33
N SER A 52 10.36 -1.67 8.51
CA SER A 52 11.68 -1.72 7.86
C SER A 52 11.63 -1.85 6.33
N GLU A 53 10.45 -2.12 5.76
CA GLU A 53 10.24 -2.26 4.31
C GLU A 53 9.62 -0.99 3.69
N GLY A 54 9.03 -0.12 4.51
CA GLY A 54 8.51 1.20 4.14
C GLY A 54 7.00 1.15 3.96
N ASN A 55 6.38 0.07 4.42
CA ASN A 55 4.94 -0.07 4.45
C ASN A 55 4.43 0.55 5.74
N PRO A 56 3.29 1.26 5.70
CA PRO A 56 2.65 1.73 6.92
C PRO A 56 2.25 0.50 7.75
N VAL A 57 2.71 0.45 8.99
CA VAL A 57 2.29 -0.52 10.00
C VAL A 57 0.81 -0.27 10.21
N GLU A 58 -0.02 -1.14 9.64
CA GLU A 58 -1.43 -0.90 9.27
C GLU A 58 -2.15 0.16 10.12
N PRO A 59 -2.56 1.30 9.54
CA PRO A 59 -3.46 2.21 10.23
C PRO A 59 -4.80 1.51 10.43
N LYS A 60 -5.45 1.70 11.59
CA LYS A 60 -6.77 1.10 11.92
C LYS A 60 -7.76 1.17 10.75
N SER A 61 -7.73 2.26 9.99
CA SER A 61 -8.56 2.48 8.80
C SER A 61 -8.41 1.42 7.70
N ILE A 62 -7.20 0.93 7.41
CA ILE A 62 -6.98 -0.06 6.36
C ILE A 62 -7.40 -1.46 6.83
N ARG A 63 -7.20 -1.76 8.11
CA ARG A 63 -7.71 -3.00 8.73
C ARG A 63 -9.24 -3.05 8.69
N ASP A 64 -9.88 -1.92 8.95
CA ASP A 64 -11.34 -1.79 8.90
C ASP A 64 -11.86 -1.86 7.45
N LEU A 65 -11.14 -1.26 6.47
CA LEU A 65 -11.44 -1.43 5.04
C LEU A 65 -11.32 -2.90 4.60
N ARG A 66 -10.24 -3.60 4.99
CA ARG A 66 -10.03 -5.01 4.64
C ARG A 66 -11.17 -5.88 5.15
N LYS A 67 -11.64 -5.65 6.37
CA LYS A 67 -12.80 -6.36 6.93
C LYS A 67 -14.06 -6.16 6.09
N HIS A 68 -14.36 -4.92 5.69
CA HIS A 68 -15.53 -4.63 4.85
C HIS A 68 -15.40 -5.24 3.45
N ILE A 69 -14.20 -5.28 2.87
CA ILE A 69 -13.95 -5.92 1.57
C ILE A 69 -14.13 -7.44 1.68
N GLU A 70 -13.60 -8.05 2.74
CA GLU A 70 -13.77 -9.49 3.00
C GLU A 70 -15.24 -9.85 3.23
N GLU A 71 -15.98 -9.05 4.01
CA GLU A 71 -17.42 -9.23 4.25
C GLU A 71 -18.25 -9.08 2.96
N ALA A 72 -18.00 -8.03 2.17
CA ALA A 72 -18.66 -7.82 0.88
C ALA A 72 -18.34 -8.94 -0.13
N SER A 73 -17.12 -9.48 -0.11
CA SER A 73 -16.73 -10.60 -0.97
C SER A 73 -17.32 -11.95 -0.52
N ALA A 74 -17.51 -12.15 0.78
CA ALA A 74 -18.15 -13.34 1.34
C ALA A 74 -19.66 -13.37 1.05
N ASP A 75 -20.33 -12.22 1.13
CA ASP A 75 -21.76 -12.10 0.80
C ASP A 75 -22.02 -12.25 -0.70
N GLY A 76 -21.15 -11.69 -1.55
CA GLY A 76 -21.22 -11.89 -3.00
C GLY A 76 -21.11 -13.35 -3.41
N LYS A 77 -20.22 -14.11 -2.75
CA LYS A 77 -20.02 -15.54 -3.00
C LYS A 77 -21.20 -16.40 -2.50
N LYS A 78 -21.76 -16.10 -1.33
CA LYS A 78 -22.96 -16.80 -0.83
C LYS A 78 -24.17 -16.57 -1.74
N MET A 79 -24.35 -15.36 -2.25
CA MET A 79 -25.45 -15.04 -3.16
C MET A 79 -25.31 -15.78 -4.51
N SER A 80 -24.10 -15.90 -5.06
CA SER A 80 -23.89 -16.68 -6.29
C SER A 80 -24.18 -18.16 -6.10
N ASP A 81 -23.75 -18.71 -4.96
CA ASP A 81 -23.97 -20.12 -4.63
C ASP A 81 -25.48 -20.42 -4.48
N ILE A 82 -26.25 -19.53 -3.83
CA ILE A 82 -27.72 -19.65 -3.70
C ILE A 82 -28.44 -19.55 -5.06
N LEU A 83 -28.01 -18.64 -5.94
CA LEU A 83 -28.64 -18.47 -7.25
C LEU A 83 -28.38 -19.68 -8.16
N GLN A 84 -27.22 -20.32 -8.03
CA GLN A 84 -26.88 -21.53 -8.78
C GLN A 84 -27.68 -22.76 -8.31
N ASP A 85 -27.94 -22.86 -7.00
CA ASP A 85 -28.79 -23.91 -6.42
C ASP A 85 -30.26 -23.75 -6.83
N LEU A 86 -30.76 -22.51 -6.90
CA LEU A 86 -32.13 -22.22 -7.33
C LEU A 86 -32.37 -22.52 -8.81
N ASP A 87 -31.38 -22.26 -9.67
CA ASP A 87 -31.47 -22.56 -11.10
C ASP A 87 -31.37 -24.08 -11.37
N SER A 88 -30.58 -24.79 -10.56
CA SER A 88 -30.45 -26.25 -10.62
C SER A 88 -31.73 -26.96 -10.14
N SER A 89 -32.39 -26.45 -9.10
CA SER A 89 -33.64 -27.03 -8.57
C SER A 89 -34.87 -26.82 -9.47
N LYS A 90 -34.78 -25.94 -10.48
CA LYS A 90 -35.90 -25.63 -11.39
C LYS A 90 -35.91 -26.50 -12.66
N ASN A 91 -34.82 -27.25 -12.91
CA ASN A 91 -34.66 -28.11 -14.08
C ASN A 91 -34.87 -29.61 -13.81
N ASP A 92 -35.28 -29.97 -12.58
CA ASP A 92 -35.84 -31.28 -12.21
C ASP A 92 -37.37 -31.14 -12.00
#